data_AF-A0A8I3AV11-F1
#
_entry.id   AF-A0A8I3AV11-F1
#
_cell.length_a   1.000
_cell.length_b   1.000
_cell.length_c   1.000
_cell.angle_alpha   90.00
_cell.angle_beta   90.00
_cell.angle_gamma   90.00
#
_symmetry.space_group_name_H-M   'P 1'
#
loop_
_entity.id
_entity.type
_entity.pdbx_description
1 polymer ?
#
loop_
_entity_poly.entity_id
_entity_poly.type
_entity_poly.pdbx_seq_one_letter_code
_entity_poly.pdbx_strand_id
1 'polypeptide(L)'
;MESRFLRLLWDADIMAILRGLKPIACFLTSYPAFVLTAHEEPGPRRWALLPFNIIGPLLCFNSVGTLAAGLDWLWAFTSLIYAFHVTSALYIECWAPASTTSAGWSLLACYKAWMNPRRLNIPTIPIARQNSRIGFVSRKLGLLIALWTSYHFVEFVILLAINPRPNDFAAKTRSYVHLTADRGMMLRVLYAFHWAYLTYLILIVANALLAIVFVGVLQFDEPEDWPPLYGSPLKAYSLRRFWGAFWHKIGSPSQAIWGRTIAGSSLGIEAGSRSEKMFVAFWVFAISGATHIAVNWVTKATAPVEDLIGDMVFLMLNFFGGLIEVCLTRLLFTKMQQRRESSRSFGLLVKGLGFFWVFVFFYFTVPPWQYPYLYADAKSRRSGFTINVDIPARSARAA
;
A
#
# COMPACT_ATOMS: atom_id res chain seq x y z
N MET A 1 18.38 20.26 43.97
CA MET A 1 17.79 18.91 43.92
C MET A 1 16.79 18.84 42.76
N GLU A 2 17.26 19.11 41.54
CA GLU A 2 16.50 18.86 40.32
C GLU A 2 16.27 17.37 40.22
N SER A 3 15.00 17.01 40.36
CA SER A 3 14.56 15.73 40.83
C SER A 3 15.03 14.63 39.89
N ARG A 4 15.55 13.54 40.48
CA ARG A 4 15.84 12.27 39.82
C ARG A 4 14.69 11.82 38.90
N PHE A 5 13.46 12.24 39.22
CA PHE A 5 12.23 12.05 38.48
C PHE A 5 12.17 12.79 37.14
N LEU A 6 12.60 14.06 37.06
CA LEU A 6 12.67 14.79 35.78
C LEU A 6 13.73 14.18 34.84
N ARG A 7 14.87 13.72 35.40
CA ARG A 7 15.86 12.95 34.64
C ARG A 7 15.30 11.60 34.15
N LEU A 8 14.57 10.87 35.00
CA LEU A 8 13.90 9.62 34.62
C LEU A 8 12.85 9.77 33.52
N LEU A 9 12.05 10.84 33.56
CA LEU A 9 11.07 11.15 32.51
C LEU A 9 11.77 11.55 31.20
N TRP A 10 12.79 12.41 31.29
CA TRP A 10 13.61 12.81 30.15
C TRP A 10 14.33 11.64 29.49
N ASP A 11 14.92 10.75 30.29
CA ASP A 11 15.60 9.54 29.82
C ASP A 11 14.61 8.53 29.21
N ALA A 12 13.40 8.40 29.77
CA ALA A 12 12.36 7.53 29.21
C ALA A 12 11.85 8.03 27.85
N ASP A 13 11.65 9.34 27.71
CA ASP A 13 11.19 9.98 26.48
C ASP A 13 12.27 9.94 25.39
N ILE A 14 13.54 10.22 25.73
CA ILE A 14 14.67 10.08 24.80
C ILE A 14 14.82 8.62 24.36
N MET A 15 14.75 7.66 25.28
CA MET A 15 14.85 6.25 24.92
C MET A 15 13.64 5.78 24.08
N ALA A 16 12.46 6.37 24.25
CA ALA A 16 11.31 6.12 23.38
C ALA A 16 11.54 6.69 21.97
N ILE A 17 12.06 7.92 21.86
CA ILE A 17 12.41 8.57 20.59
C ILE A 17 13.49 7.76 19.85
N LEU A 18 14.59 7.41 20.54
CA LEU A 18 15.69 6.63 19.97
C LEU A 18 15.22 5.24 19.50
N ARG A 19 14.32 4.60 20.25
CA ARG A 19 13.69 3.34 19.83
C ARG A 19 12.84 3.53 18.57
N GLY A 20 12.06 4.59 18.49
CA GLY A 20 11.27 4.92 17.30
C GLY A 20 12.11 5.28 16.06
N LEU A 21 13.32 5.80 16.24
CA LEU A 21 14.23 6.12 15.13
C LEU A 21 14.96 4.89 14.57
N LYS A 22 15.03 3.78 15.32
CA LYS A 22 15.80 2.59 14.93
C LYS A 22 15.39 2.02 13.56
N PRO A 23 14.10 1.78 13.25
CA PRO A 23 13.72 1.24 11.94
C PRO A 23 14.12 2.17 10.80
N ILE A 24 13.95 3.48 11.00
CA ILE A 24 14.32 4.52 10.03
C ILE A 24 15.82 4.49 9.78
N ALA A 25 16.63 4.54 10.83
CA ALA A 25 18.08 4.50 10.73
C ALA A 25 18.56 3.23 10.03
N CYS A 26 17.99 2.06 10.36
CA CYS A 26 18.30 0.81 9.68
C CYS A 26 17.98 0.87 8.18
N PHE A 27 16.81 1.40 7.80
CA PHE A 27 16.44 1.54 6.39
C PHE A 27 17.40 2.47 5.63
N LEU A 28 17.79 3.60 6.24
CA LEU A 28 18.69 4.59 5.63
C LEU A 28 20.09 4.02 5.31
N THR A 29 20.52 2.95 5.99
CA THR A 29 21.80 2.27 5.66
C THR A 29 21.81 1.65 4.25
N SER A 30 20.64 1.46 3.62
CA SER A 30 20.56 0.97 2.23
C SER A 30 21.01 1.99 1.19
N TYR A 31 20.97 3.29 1.49
CA TYR A 31 21.25 4.32 0.50
C TYR A 31 22.72 4.34 0.04
N PRO A 32 23.74 4.31 0.92
CA PRO A 32 25.13 4.18 0.50
C PRO A 32 25.39 2.92 -0.34
N ALA A 33 24.78 1.79 0.05
CA ALA A 33 24.89 0.55 -0.72
C ALA A 33 24.28 0.67 -2.11
N PHE A 34 23.13 1.34 -2.24
CA PHE A 34 22.49 1.65 -3.51
C PHE A 34 23.40 2.49 -4.40
N VAL A 35 23.98 3.58 -3.86
CA VAL A 35 24.90 4.47 -4.60
C VAL A 35 26.09 3.69 -5.14
N LEU A 36 26.75 2.88 -4.30
CA LEU A 36 27.89 2.06 -4.72
C LEU A 36 27.49 1.09 -5.83
N THR A 37 26.38 0.38 -5.63
CA THR A 37 25.89 -0.64 -6.58
C THR A 37 25.41 -0.03 -7.91
N ALA A 38 24.93 1.22 -7.89
CA ALA A 38 24.53 1.94 -9.10
C ALA A 38 25.75 2.29 -9.99
N HIS A 39 26.91 2.54 -9.38
CA HIS A 39 28.16 2.85 -10.10
C HIS A 39 28.93 1.61 -10.57
N GLU A 40 28.61 0.44 -10.05
CA GLU A 40 29.22 -0.82 -10.49
C GLU A 40 28.60 -1.32 -11.79
N GLU A 41 29.46 -1.76 -12.72
CA GLU A 41 29.04 -2.42 -13.95
C GLU A 41 28.32 -3.76 -13.65
N PRO A 42 27.40 -4.21 -14.53
CA PRO A 42 26.79 -5.52 -14.40
C PRO A 42 27.84 -6.64 -14.34
N GLY A 43 27.90 -7.37 -13.23
CA GLY A 43 28.88 -8.43 -13.04
C GLY A 43 28.96 -8.95 -11.61
N PRO A 44 29.92 -9.85 -11.30
CA PRO A 44 30.04 -10.50 -9.99
C PRO A 44 30.23 -9.52 -8.84
N ARG A 45 30.95 -8.41 -9.07
CA ARG A 45 31.17 -7.35 -8.07
C ARG A 45 29.86 -6.69 -7.66
N ARG A 46 28.98 -6.40 -8.62
CA ARG A 46 27.65 -5.85 -8.36
C ARG A 46 26.82 -6.80 -7.50
N TRP A 47 26.80 -8.09 -7.84
CA TRP A 47 26.11 -9.14 -7.06
C TRP A 47 26.67 -9.30 -5.64
N ALA A 48 27.97 -9.11 -5.44
CA ALA A 48 28.58 -9.13 -4.10
C ALA A 48 28.04 -8.00 -3.19
N LEU A 49 27.48 -6.92 -3.75
CA LEU A 49 26.87 -5.82 -2.99
C LEU A 49 25.41 -6.08 -2.57
N LEU A 50 24.79 -7.17 -3.03
CA LEU A 50 23.39 -7.49 -2.73
C LEU A 50 23.08 -7.55 -1.23
N PRO A 51 23.88 -8.22 -0.37
CA PRO A 51 23.60 -8.26 1.05
C PRO A 51 23.52 -6.87 1.68
N PHE A 52 24.37 -5.93 1.26
CA PHE A 52 24.40 -4.56 1.80
C PHE A 52 23.17 -3.74 1.39
N ASN A 53 22.61 -3.99 0.20
CA ASN A 53 21.37 -3.34 -0.24
C ASN A 53 20.14 -3.83 0.52
N ILE A 54 20.17 -5.04 1.07
CA ILE A 54 19.01 -5.71 1.65
C ILE A 54 19.06 -5.79 3.18
N ILE A 55 20.24 -5.82 3.79
CA ILE A 55 20.39 -5.98 5.24
C ILE A 55 19.74 -4.83 6.02
N GLY A 56 19.93 -3.58 5.61
CA GLY A 56 19.30 -2.42 6.25
C GLY A 56 17.77 -2.50 6.27
N PRO A 57 17.11 -2.71 5.11
CA PRO A 57 15.67 -2.93 5.02
C PRO A 57 15.19 -4.15 5.82
N LEU A 58 15.94 -5.26 5.85
CA LEU A 58 15.61 -6.42 6.70
C LEU A 58 15.70 -6.10 8.19
N LEU A 59 16.72 -5.35 8.62
CA LEU A 59 16.83 -4.88 10.01
C LEU A 59 15.71 -3.89 10.36
N CYS A 60 15.32 -3.02 9.43
CA CYS A 60 14.14 -2.18 9.56
C CYS A 60 12.89 -3.04 9.74
N PHE A 61 12.67 -4.04 8.88
CA PHE A 61 11.53 -4.96 8.97
C PHE A 61 11.50 -5.70 10.30
N ASN A 62 12.63 -6.18 10.81
CA ASN A 62 12.72 -6.89 12.09
C ASN A 62 12.66 -5.98 13.33
N SER A 63 12.75 -4.67 13.15
CA SER A 63 12.70 -3.69 14.27
C SER A 63 11.37 -2.95 14.36
N VAL A 64 10.42 -3.22 13.46
CA VAL A 64 9.06 -2.70 13.58
C VAL A 64 8.38 -3.25 14.85
N GLY A 65 7.49 -2.46 15.43
CA GLY A 65 6.94 -2.63 16.78
C GLY A 65 7.67 -1.80 17.84
N THR A 66 8.67 -1.01 17.44
CA THR A 66 9.39 -0.08 18.31
C THR A 66 8.99 1.38 18.11
N LEU A 67 8.19 1.68 17.08
CA LEU A 67 7.63 3.02 16.87
C LEU A 67 6.40 3.23 17.74
N ALA A 68 6.42 4.29 18.56
CA ALA A 68 5.27 4.66 19.40
C ALA A 68 4.03 5.13 18.60
N ALA A 69 4.16 5.39 17.29
CA ALA A 69 3.18 6.09 16.49
C ALA A 69 2.19 5.19 15.70
N GLY A 70 2.24 3.86 15.85
CA GLY A 70 1.34 2.95 15.12
C GLY A 70 1.57 2.91 13.60
N LEU A 71 2.73 3.38 13.14
CA LEU A 71 3.15 3.40 11.72
C LEU A 71 4.09 2.24 11.36
N ASP A 72 4.24 1.26 12.26
CA ASP A 72 5.12 0.10 12.08
C ASP A 72 4.83 -0.68 10.79
N TRP A 73 3.56 -0.85 10.46
CA TRP A 73 3.13 -1.53 9.24
C TRP A 73 3.61 -0.79 7.98
N LEU A 74 3.66 0.54 7.99
CA LEU A 74 4.12 1.33 6.84
C LEU A 74 5.61 1.09 6.59
N TRP A 75 6.42 1.04 7.66
CA TRP A 75 7.85 0.72 7.56
C TRP A 75 8.08 -0.73 7.15
N ALA A 76 7.28 -1.67 7.66
CA ALA A 76 7.35 -3.07 7.25
C ALA A 76 7.06 -3.25 5.75
N PHE A 77 6.00 -2.61 5.23
CA PHE A 77 5.71 -2.60 3.79
C PHE A 77 6.83 -1.91 3.00
N THR A 78 7.34 -0.78 3.49
CA THR A 78 8.42 -0.03 2.82
C THR A 78 9.65 -0.90 2.65
N SER A 79 10.06 -1.63 3.68
CA SER A 79 11.21 -2.55 3.62
C SER A 79 11.05 -3.66 2.58
N LEU A 80 9.88 -4.33 2.56
CA LEU A 80 9.64 -5.43 1.61
C LEU A 80 9.50 -4.92 0.18
N ILE A 81 8.76 -3.83 -0.04
CA ILE A 81 8.64 -3.20 -1.36
C ILE A 81 10.00 -2.72 -1.85
N TYR A 82 10.80 -2.12 -0.97
CA TYR A 82 12.14 -1.68 -1.30
C TYR A 82 13.04 -2.85 -1.69
N ALA A 83 12.98 -3.99 -1.00
CA ALA A 83 13.74 -5.18 -1.37
C ALA A 83 13.42 -5.64 -2.81
N PHE A 84 12.15 -5.68 -3.20
CA PHE A 84 11.77 -5.95 -4.60
C PHE A 84 12.27 -4.86 -5.55
N HIS A 85 12.17 -3.60 -5.14
CA HIS A 85 12.63 -2.47 -5.93
C HIS A 85 14.14 -2.51 -6.18
N VAL A 86 14.98 -2.58 -5.16
CA VAL A 86 16.44 -2.51 -5.33
C VAL A 86 16.97 -3.72 -6.11
N THR A 87 16.42 -4.92 -5.85
CA THR A 87 16.80 -6.12 -6.59
C THR A 87 16.42 -6.06 -8.06
N SER A 88 15.17 -5.70 -8.36
CA SER A 88 14.74 -5.54 -9.75
C SER A 88 15.46 -4.40 -10.47
N ALA A 89 15.74 -3.30 -9.76
CA ALA A 89 16.41 -2.11 -10.30
C ALA A 89 17.85 -2.44 -10.70
N LEU A 90 18.65 -2.83 -9.72
CA LEU A 90 20.10 -2.81 -9.85
C LEU A 90 20.64 -4.13 -10.39
N TYR A 91 19.94 -5.24 -10.17
CA TYR A 91 20.49 -6.57 -10.44
C TYR A 91 19.83 -7.26 -11.64
N ILE A 92 18.52 -7.06 -11.83
CA ILE A 92 17.79 -7.68 -12.94
C ILE A 92 17.84 -6.79 -14.18
N GLU A 93 17.27 -5.58 -14.10
CA GLU A 93 17.18 -4.70 -15.27
C GLU A 93 18.43 -3.85 -15.48
N CYS A 94 19.30 -3.77 -14.47
CA CYS A 94 20.41 -2.80 -14.44
C CYS A 94 19.91 -1.38 -14.78
N TRP A 95 18.76 -1.02 -14.22
CA TRP A 95 17.98 0.17 -14.55
C TRP A 95 18.81 1.44 -14.43
N ALA A 96 18.83 2.24 -15.49
CA ALA A 96 19.40 3.57 -15.54
C ALA A 96 18.30 4.63 -15.76
N PRO A 97 18.22 5.70 -14.94
CA PRO A 97 17.29 6.81 -15.17
C PRO A 97 17.54 7.45 -16.54
N ALA A 98 16.49 7.93 -17.20
CA ALA A 98 16.54 8.40 -18.59
C ALA A 98 17.57 9.51 -18.89
N SER A 99 18.06 10.21 -17.87
CA SER A 99 19.01 11.33 -17.97
C SER A 99 20.48 10.95 -17.76
N THR A 100 20.80 9.73 -17.33
CA THR A 100 22.19 9.36 -16.97
C THR A 100 23.03 8.94 -18.18
N THR A 101 22.44 8.94 -19.38
CA THR A 101 23.07 8.50 -20.63
C THR A 101 24.30 9.31 -21.05
N SER A 102 24.53 10.50 -20.47
CA SER A 102 25.73 11.32 -20.77
C SER A 102 26.59 11.71 -19.56
N ALA A 103 26.13 11.52 -18.31
CA ALA A 103 26.81 12.06 -17.11
C ALA A 103 27.01 11.05 -15.96
N GLY A 104 26.62 9.78 -16.14
CA GLY A 104 26.70 8.79 -15.07
C GLY A 104 25.72 9.03 -13.91
N TRP A 105 25.91 8.33 -12.79
CA TRP A 105 25.03 8.36 -11.63
C TRP A 105 25.40 9.47 -10.65
N SER A 106 24.84 10.67 -10.80
CA SER A 106 24.96 11.68 -9.75
C SER A 106 24.32 11.22 -8.43
N LEU A 107 24.76 11.75 -7.28
CA LEU A 107 24.13 11.45 -5.99
C LEU A 107 22.62 11.76 -5.99
N LEU A 108 22.22 12.85 -6.63
CA LEU A 108 20.80 13.20 -6.79
C LEU A 108 20.04 12.15 -7.63
N ALA A 109 20.65 11.66 -8.72
CA ALA A 109 20.05 10.60 -9.53
C ALA A 109 19.92 9.28 -8.75
N CYS A 110 20.93 8.93 -7.94
CA CYS A 110 20.85 7.78 -7.04
C CYS A 110 19.73 7.94 -6.00
N TYR A 111 19.63 9.11 -5.35
CA TYR A 111 18.57 9.40 -4.39
C TYR A 111 17.17 9.29 -5.01
N LYS A 112 16.96 9.92 -6.17
CA LYS A 112 15.68 9.85 -6.89
C LYS A 112 15.35 8.43 -7.33
N ALA A 113 16.35 7.64 -7.75
CA ALA A 113 16.13 6.24 -8.10
C ALA A 113 15.80 5.38 -6.87
N TRP A 114 16.55 5.56 -5.78
CA TRP A 114 16.39 4.87 -4.50
C TRP A 114 15.00 5.08 -3.88
N MET A 115 14.45 6.29 -3.99
CA MET A 115 13.09 6.65 -3.51
C MET A 115 11.96 6.36 -4.50
N ASN A 116 12.22 5.67 -5.62
CA ASN A 116 11.24 5.50 -6.70
C ASN A 116 10.85 4.03 -6.97
N PRO A 117 10.19 3.35 -6.00
CA PRO A 117 9.69 1.99 -6.19
C PRO A 117 8.64 1.87 -7.29
N ARG A 118 7.98 3.00 -7.61
CA ARG A 118 6.95 3.13 -8.66
C ARG A 118 7.50 3.16 -10.08
N ARG A 119 8.83 3.26 -10.27
CA ARG A 119 9.47 3.40 -11.59
C ARG A 119 8.92 4.58 -12.40
N LEU A 120 8.63 5.68 -11.73
CA LEU A 120 8.17 6.90 -12.39
C LEU A 120 9.30 7.46 -13.25
N ASN A 121 8.94 8.02 -14.40
CA ASN A 121 9.89 8.75 -15.25
C ASN A 121 10.11 10.15 -14.64
N ILE A 122 11.00 10.24 -13.66
CA ILE A 122 11.27 11.45 -12.90
C ILE A 122 12.48 12.17 -13.53
N PRO A 123 12.37 13.47 -13.87
CA PRO A 123 13.53 14.26 -14.31
C PRO A 123 14.58 14.36 -13.22
N THR A 124 15.85 14.11 -13.57
CA THR A 124 16.98 14.32 -12.64
C THR A 124 17.47 15.77 -12.61
N ILE A 125 17.13 16.54 -13.64
CA ILE A 125 17.36 17.99 -13.71
C ILE A 125 16.07 18.67 -13.29
N PRO A 126 16.10 19.61 -12.32
CA PRO A 126 14.94 20.41 -11.98
C PRO A 126 14.41 21.10 -13.24
N ILE A 127 13.19 20.75 -13.66
CA ILE A 127 12.53 21.50 -14.71
C ILE A 127 12.16 22.84 -14.08
N ALA A 128 12.63 23.94 -14.66
CA ALA A 128 12.30 25.30 -14.23
C ALA A 128 10.81 25.65 -14.50
N ARG A 129 9.88 24.80 -14.10
CA ARG A 129 8.45 25.12 -14.03
C ARG A 129 8.17 25.63 -12.63
N GLN A 130 7.76 26.90 -12.56
CA GLN A 130 7.37 27.61 -11.35
C GLN A 130 6.03 27.09 -10.77
N ASN A 131 5.92 25.80 -10.45
CA ASN A 131 4.93 25.43 -9.45
C ASN A 131 5.46 25.97 -8.12
N SER A 132 4.85 27.06 -7.64
CA SER A 132 5.18 27.60 -6.32
C SER A 132 5.11 26.48 -5.29
N ARG A 133 6.25 26.17 -4.64
CA ARG A 133 6.32 25.16 -3.57
C ARG A 133 5.32 25.47 -2.47
N ILE A 134 5.08 26.76 -2.19
CA ILE A 134 4.03 27.23 -1.29
C ILE A 134 2.66 26.78 -1.80
N GLY A 135 2.34 27.04 -3.07
CA GLY A 135 1.08 26.59 -3.68
C GLY A 135 0.92 25.06 -3.70
N PHE A 136 2.00 24.30 -3.83
CA PHE A 136 1.98 22.84 -3.67
C PHE A 136 1.67 22.42 -2.22
N VAL A 137 2.40 22.97 -1.25
CA VAL A 137 2.20 22.69 0.18
C VAL A 137 0.79 23.06 0.62
N SER A 138 0.28 24.25 0.25
CA SER A 138 -1.09 24.68 0.56
C SER A 138 -2.14 23.72 0.01
N ARG A 139 -1.96 23.20 -1.22
CA ARG A 139 -2.86 22.18 -1.78
C ARG A 139 -2.82 20.86 -1.01
N LYS A 140 -1.63 20.41 -0.59
CA LYS A 140 -1.48 19.20 0.23
C LYS A 140 -2.10 19.38 1.62
N LEU A 141 -1.95 20.54 2.25
CA LEU A 141 -2.61 20.87 3.53
C LEU A 141 -4.14 20.89 3.38
N GLY A 142 -4.68 21.55 2.34
CA GLY A 142 -6.11 21.52 2.07
C GLY A 142 -6.65 20.11 1.83
N LEU A 143 -5.89 19.27 1.13
CA LEU A 143 -6.20 17.85 0.96
C LEU A 143 -6.23 17.11 2.31
N LEU A 144 -5.24 17.32 3.18
CA LEU A 144 -5.21 16.70 4.51
C LEU A 144 -6.44 17.07 5.35
N ILE A 145 -6.84 18.34 5.34
CA ILE A 145 -8.05 18.80 6.05
C ILE A 145 -9.28 18.11 5.47
N ALA A 146 -9.44 18.07 4.15
CA ALA A 146 -10.58 17.42 3.51
C ALA A 146 -10.66 15.92 3.83
N LEU A 147 -9.51 15.22 3.82
CA LEU A 147 -9.43 13.79 4.16
C LEU A 147 -9.75 13.56 5.64
N TRP A 148 -9.23 14.39 6.54
CA TRP A 148 -9.53 14.35 7.97
C TRP A 148 -11.02 14.54 8.23
N THR A 149 -11.65 15.56 7.62
CA THR A 149 -13.09 15.78 7.73
C THR A 149 -13.88 14.60 7.18
N SER A 150 -13.49 14.06 6.02
CA SER A 150 -14.17 12.90 5.43
C SER A 150 -14.07 11.66 6.32
N TYR A 151 -12.91 11.41 6.93
CA TYR A 151 -12.68 10.29 7.82
C TYR A 151 -13.60 10.37 9.04
N HIS A 152 -13.56 11.49 9.75
CA HIS A 152 -14.39 11.67 10.94
C HIS A 152 -15.89 11.66 10.62
N PHE A 153 -16.31 12.21 9.48
CA PHE A 153 -17.69 12.15 9.06
C PHE A 153 -18.15 10.70 8.82
N VAL A 154 -17.39 9.93 8.04
CA VAL A 154 -17.72 8.53 7.74
C VAL A 154 -17.73 7.68 9.00
N GLU A 155 -16.70 7.77 9.85
CA GLU A 155 -16.65 7.02 11.10
C GLU A 155 -17.77 7.43 12.07
N PHE A 156 -18.10 8.72 12.15
CA PHE A 156 -19.25 9.19 12.95
C PHE A 156 -20.57 8.60 12.45
N VAL A 157 -20.81 8.59 11.14
CA VAL A 157 -22.01 7.97 10.55
C VAL A 157 -22.07 6.48 10.81
N ILE A 158 -20.94 5.76 10.68
CA ILE A 158 -20.87 4.32 10.99
C ILE A 158 -21.20 4.08 12.47
N LEU A 159 -20.62 4.85 13.38
CA LEU A 159 -20.88 4.73 14.82
C LEU A 159 -22.34 5.05 15.16
N LEU A 160 -22.91 6.12 14.59
CA LEU A 160 -24.26 6.56 14.88
C LEU A 160 -25.33 5.62 14.30
N ALA A 161 -25.20 5.25 13.03
CA ALA A 161 -26.24 4.50 12.31
C ALA A 161 -26.11 2.98 12.47
N ILE A 162 -24.88 2.47 12.57
CA ILE A 162 -24.60 1.03 12.56
C ILE A 162 -24.23 0.54 13.95
N ASN A 163 -23.42 1.32 14.68
CA ASN A 163 -22.84 0.97 15.98
C ASN A 163 -22.26 -0.46 15.99
N PRO A 164 -21.17 -0.73 15.23
CA PRO A 164 -20.62 -2.08 15.09
C PRO A 164 -20.14 -2.66 16.43
N ARG A 165 -20.49 -3.92 16.68
CA ARG A 165 -20.14 -4.65 17.91
C ARG A 165 -19.15 -5.77 17.59
N PRO A 166 -18.32 -6.22 18.55
CA PRO A 166 -17.43 -7.35 18.31
C PRO A 166 -18.16 -8.58 17.74
N ASN A 167 -19.36 -8.90 18.23
CA ASN A 167 -20.12 -10.05 17.76
C ASN A 167 -20.59 -9.95 16.29
N ASP A 168 -20.59 -8.76 15.69
CA ASP A 168 -20.90 -8.55 14.27
C ASP A 168 -19.81 -9.11 13.34
N PHE A 169 -18.60 -9.36 13.86
CA PHE A 169 -17.43 -9.86 13.12
C PHE A 169 -16.95 -11.24 13.59
N ALA A 170 -17.75 -11.91 14.44
CA ALA A 170 -17.43 -13.22 14.98
C ALA A 170 -17.37 -14.30 13.89
N ALA A 171 -16.73 -15.45 14.17
CA ALA A 171 -16.51 -16.53 13.21
C ALA A 171 -17.75 -16.93 12.38
N LYS A 172 -18.94 -16.97 13.01
CA LYS A 172 -20.22 -17.28 12.35
C LYS A 172 -20.63 -16.32 11.23
N THR A 173 -20.09 -15.11 11.19
CA THR A 173 -20.41 -14.07 10.19
C THR A 173 -19.39 -14.03 9.04
N ARG A 174 -18.32 -14.82 9.11
CA ARG A 174 -17.19 -14.82 8.17
C ARG A 174 -17.42 -15.70 6.92
N SER A 175 -18.65 -16.14 6.64
CA SER A 175 -18.95 -16.92 5.45
C SER A 175 -18.69 -16.12 4.17
N TYR A 176 -18.30 -16.77 3.08
CA TYR A 176 -18.22 -16.08 1.78
C TYR A 176 -19.61 -15.63 1.33
N VAL A 177 -20.61 -16.51 1.43
CA VAL A 177 -21.97 -16.25 0.96
C VAL A 177 -22.86 -15.80 2.12
N HIS A 178 -23.60 -14.71 1.88
CA HIS A 178 -24.65 -14.19 2.76
C HIS A 178 -25.68 -13.46 1.91
N LEU A 179 -26.91 -13.97 1.86
CA LEU A 179 -27.97 -13.45 0.98
C LEU A 179 -29.22 -12.99 1.76
N THR A 180 -29.21 -13.13 3.08
CA THR A 180 -30.34 -12.75 3.93
C THR A 180 -30.36 -11.23 4.14
N ALA A 181 -31.55 -10.63 4.01
CA ALA A 181 -31.74 -9.19 4.19
C ALA A 181 -31.78 -8.83 5.69
N ASP A 182 -30.62 -8.85 6.33
CA ASP A 182 -30.45 -8.62 7.77
C ASP A 182 -29.29 -7.63 8.06
N ARG A 183 -28.98 -7.45 9.34
CA ARG A 183 -27.83 -6.64 9.79
C ARG A 183 -26.50 -7.10 9.17
N GLY A 184 -26.34 -8.41 8.93
CA GLY A 184 -25.16 -8.98 8.29
C GLY A 184 -24.98 -8.49 6.86
N MET A 185 -26.05 -8.43 6.06
CA MET A 185 -26.01 -7.84 4.72
C MET A 185 -25.60 -6.37 4.78
N MET A 186 -26.20 -5.58 5.68
CA MET A 186 -25.85 -4.15 5.84
C MET A 186 -24.36 -3.96 6.16
N LEU A 187 -23.81 -4.74 7.09
CA LEU A 187 -22.38 -4.69 7.43
C LEU A 187 -21.50 -5.07 6.23
N ARG A 188 -21.87 -6.11 5.47
CA ARG A 188 -21.11 -6.52 4.28
C ARG A 188 -21.10 -5.45 3.20
N VAL A 189 -22.25 -4.81 2.95
CA VAL A 189 -22.33 -3.68 2.00
C VAL A 189 -21.40 -2.55 2.45
N LEU A 190 -21.44 -2.16 3.72
CA LEU A 190 -20.58 -1.12 4.27
C LEU A 190 -19.09 -1.47 4.15
N TYR A 191 -18.71 -2.65 4.66
CA TYR A 191 -17.32 -3.05 4.74
C TYR A 191 -16.72 -3.45 3.39
N ALA A 192 -17.52 -3.79 2.38
CA ALA A 192 -17.06 -3.95 1.00
C ALA A 192 -16.43 -2.68 0.41
N PHE A 193 -16.82 -1.49 0.91
CA PHE A 193 -16.21 -0.21 0.53
C PHE A 193 -15.23 0.33 1.58
N HIS A 194 -15.53 0.11 2.87
CA HIS A 194 -14.78 0.71 3.98
C HIS A 194 -13.29 0.36 3.94
N TRP A 195 -12.93 -0.90 3.65
CA TRP A 195 -11.52 -1.32 3.57
C TRP A 195 -10.74 -0.48 2.53
N ALA A 196 -11.30 -0.33 1.33
CA ALA A 196 -10.67 0.38 0.23
C ALA A 196 -10.57 1.88 0.53
N TYR A 197 -11.63 2.45 1.12
CA TYR A 197 -11.66 3.84 1.57
C TYR A 197 -10.58 4.12 2.62
N LEU A 198 -10.49 3.28 3.65
CA LEU A 198 -9.53 3.47 4.74
C LEU A 198 -8.08 3.37 4.25
N THR A 199 -7.77 2.37 3.41
CA THR A 199 -6.43 2.25 2.81
C THR A 199 -6.11 3.45 1.91
N TYR A 200 -7.08 3.91 1.11
CA TYR A 200 -6.95 5.10 0.27
C TYR A 200 -6.61 6.35 1.09
N LEU A 201 -7.36 6.61 2.16
CA LEU A 201 -7.13 7.73 3.06
C LEU A 201 -5.72 7.68 3.65
N ILE A 202 -5.36 6.58 4.29
CA ILE A 202 -4.11 6.45 5.06
C ILE A 202 -2.90 6.64 4.15
N LEU A 203 -2.89 6.03 2.97
CA LEU A 203 -1.76 6.16 2.05
C LEU A 203 -1.65 7.56 1.44
N ILE A 204 -2.78 8.24 1.18
CA ILE A 204 -2.74 9.62 0.69
C ILE A 204 -2.31 10.59 1.79
N VAL A 205 -2.77 10.41 3.03
CA VAL A 205 -2.30 11.20 4.17
C VAL A 205 -0.79 11.04 4.35
N ALA A 206 -0.30 9.80 4.37
CA ALA A 206 1.14 9.53 4.45
C ALA A 206 1.91 10.17 3.29
N ASN A 207 1.42 10.04 2.06
CA ASN A 207 2.03 10.67 0.88
C ASN A 207 2.03 12.20 0.97
N ALA A 208 0.94 12.82 1.43
CA ALA A 208 0.83 14.27 1.53
C ALA A 208 1.73 14.82 2.63
N LEU A 209 1.81 14.16 3.79
CA LEU A 209 2.73 14.53 4.88
C LEU A 209 4.18 14.45 4.42
N LEU A 210 4.59 13.33 3.81
CA LEU A 210 5.94 13.17 3.29
C LEU A 210 6.24 14.18 2.17
N ALA A 211 5.30 14.43 1.26
CA ALA A 211 5.47 15.45 0.22
C ALA A 211 5.68 16.86 0.80
N ILE A 212 4.97 17.23 1.87
CA ILE A 212 5.18 18.52 2.55
C ILE A 212 6.58 18.58 3.15
N VAL A 213 7.05 17.49 3.78
CA VAL A 213 8.39 17.42 4.35
C VAL A 213 9.46 17.52 3.27
N PHE A 214 9.43 16.66 2.24
CA PHE A 214 10.50 16.57 1.24
C PHE A 214 10.51 17.73 0.23
N VAL A 215 9.34 18.27 -0.15
CA VAL A 215 9.25 19.39 -1.10
C VAL A 215 9.26 20.74 -0.38
N GLY A 216 8.53 20.86 0.72
CA GLY A 216 8.33 22.14 1.41
C GLY A 216 9.42 22.47 2.42
N VAL A 217 9.76 21.52 3.29
CA VAL A 217 10.67 21.74 4.43
C VAL A 217 12.12 21.46 4.04
N LEU A 218 12.42 20.25 3.58
CA LEU A 218 13.77 19.80 3.24
C LEU A 218 14.21 20.28 1.86
N GLN A 219 13.25 20.52 0.96
CA GLN A 219 13.50 20.97 -0.41
C GLN A 219 14.41 20.04 -1.22
N PHE A 220 14.37 18.73 -0.91
CA PHE A 220 15.10 17.70 -1.64
C PHE A 220 14.40 17.29 -2.94
N ASP A 221 13.07 17.43 -2.96
CA ASP A 221 12.22 17.03 -4.07
C ASP A 221 11.47 18.22 -4.66
N GLU A 222 11.08 18.08 -5.93
CA GLU A 222 10.16 18.99 -6.60
C GLU A 222 8.71 18.50 -6.53
N PRO A 223 7.71 19.38 -6.67
CA PRO A 223 6.29 18.99 -6.69
C PRO A 223 5.95 17.83 -7.64
N GLU A 224 6.64 17.76 -8.79
CA GLU A 224 6.45 16.74 -9.82
C GLU A 224 6.96 15.36 -9.41
N ASP A 225 7.87 15.28 -8.43
CA ASP A 225 8.40 14.03 -7.88
C ASP A 225 7.34 13.31 -7.02
N TRP A 226 6.28 14.01 -6.60
CA TRP A 226 5.22 13.53 -5.70
C TRP A 226 3.82 13.43 -6.37
N PRO A 227 3.66 12.71 -7.50
CA PRO A 227 2.37 12.61 -8.16
C PRO A 227 1.39 11.76 -7.35
N PRO A 228 0.06 11.91 -7.57
CA PRO A 228 -0.95 11.12 -6.89
C PRO A 228 -0.64 9.61 -6.90
N LEU A 229 -0.88 8.94 -5.77
CA LEU A 229 -0.65 7.50 -5.63
C LEU A 229 -1.68 6.68 -6.41
N TYR A 230 -2.93 7.13 -6.39
CA TYR A 230 -4.07 6.47 -7.00
C TYR A 230 -4.44 7.11 -8.34
N GLY A 231 -5.03 6.32 -9.22
CA GLY A 231 -5.71 6.81 -10.41
C GLY A 231 -7.15 7.24 -10.12
N SER A 232 -7.92 7.48 -11.17
CA SER A 232 -9.31 7.90 -11.04
C SER A 232 -10.21 6.74 -10.59
N PRO A 233 -11.04 6.91 -9.53
CA PRO A 233 -12.01 5.89 -9.11
C PRO A 233 -13.06 5.59 -10.19
N LEU A 234 -13.32 6.53 -11.10
CA LEU A 234 -14.22 6.35 -12.24
C LEU A 234 -13.74 5.28 -13.24
N LYS A 235 -12.50 4.81 -13.11
CA LYS A 235 -11.95 3.72 -13.91
C LYS A 235 -12.18 2.34 -13.28
N ALA A 236 -12.67 2.25 -12.05
CA ALA A 236 -12.73 1.02 -11.26
C ALA A 236 -13.94 0.10 -11.55
N TYR A 237 -14.38 0.02 -12.81
CA TYR A 237 -15.56 -0.75 -13.24
C TYR A 237 -15.24 -2.19 -13.70
N SER A 238 -14.10 -2.74 -13.27
CA SER A 238 -13.72 -4.16 -13.42
C SER A 238 -12.54 -4.40 -12.46
N LEU A 239 -12.34 -5.61 -11.96
CA LEU A 239 -11.23 -5.97 -11.09
C LEU A 239 -9.88 -5.63 -11.74
N ARG A 240 -9.71 -5.93 -13.03
CA ARG A 240 -8.48 -5.55 -13.75
C ARG A 240 -8.22 -4.04 -13.72
N ARG A 241 -9.26 -3.22 -13.89
CA ARG A 241 -9.10 -1.75 -13.85
C ARG A 241 -9.03 -1.20 -12.43
N PHE A 242 -9.70 -1.84 -11.48
CA PHE A 242 -9.59 -1.52 -10.06
C PHE A 242 -8.11 -1.60 -9.66
N TRP A 243 -7.46 -2.75 -9.86
CA TRP A 243 -6.05 -2.95 -9.47
C TRP A 243 -5.03 -2.28 -10.42
N GLY A 244 -5.31 -2.23 -11.72
CA GLY A 244 -4.34 -1.73 -12.72
C GLY A 244 -4.40 -0.23 -13.02
N ALA A 245 -5.56 0.41 -12.80
CA ALA A 245 -5.81 1.80 -13.22
C ALA A 245 -6.25 2.72 -12.08
N PHE A 246 -6.95 2.23 -11.06
CA PHE A 246 -7.36 3.01 -9.89
C PHE A 246 -6.41 2.83 -8.71
N TRP A 247 -6.17 1.59 -8.30
CA TRP A 247 -5.38 1.24 -7.11
C TRP A 247 -3.92 1.70 -7.24
N HIS A 248 -3.29 1.92 -6.08
CA HIS A 248 -1.90 2.37 -6.04
C HIS A 248 -0.96 1.29 -6.62
N LYS A 249 0.09 1.74 -7.33
CA LYS A 249 1.10 0.86 -7.98
C LYS A 249 2.47 1.05 -7.37
N ILE A 250 2.54 1.00 -6.04
CA ILE A 250 3.76 1.29 -5.28
C ILE A 250 4.78 0.16 -5.45
N GLY A 251 4.40 -1.09 -5.18
CA GLY A 251 5.30 -2.26 -5.33
C GLY A 251 5.12 -3.05 -6.63
N SER A 252 3.95 -2.93 -7.28
CA SER A 252 3.59 -3.78 -8.42
C SER A 252 4.53 -3.70 -9.63
N PRO A 253 5.17 -2.54 -9.97
CA PRO A 253 6.12 -2.51 -11.08
C PRO A 253 7.33 -3.42 -10.84
N SER A 254 7.94 -3.32 -9.65
CA SER A 254 9.11 -4.10 -9.25
C SER A 254 8.78 -5.60 -9.13
N GLN A 255 7.60 -5.92 -8.60
CA GLN A 255 7.11 -7.31 -8.54
C GLN A 255 6.86 -7.89 -9.94
N ALA A 256 6.33 -7.08 -10.87
CA ALA A 256 6.08 -7.53 -12.24
C ALA A 256 7.37 -7.79 -13.03
N ILE A 257 8.46 -7.07 -12.73
CA ILE A 257 9.79 -7.34 -13.30
C ILE A 257 10.25 -8.73 -12.89
N TRP A 258 10.23 -9.02 -11.59
CA TRP A 258 10.53 -10.36 -11.06
C TRP A 258 9.67 -11.45 -11.70
N GLY A 259 8.36 -11.20 -11.84
CA GLY A 259 7.45 -12.12 -12.50
C GLY A 259 7.84 -12.41 -13.96
N ARG A 260 8.25 -11.38 -14.72
CA ARG A 260 8.73 -11.55 -16.11
C ARG A 260 10.03 -12.32 -16.17
N THR A 261 10.98 -12.01 -15.28
CA THR A 261 12.25 -12.73 -15.20
C THR A 261 12.00 -14.21 -14.96
N ILE A 262 11.21 -14.58 -13.95
CA ILE A 262 10.91 -15.98 -13.63
C ILE A 262 10.14 -16.66 -14.78
N ALA A 263 9.19 -15.96 -15.40
CA ALA A 263 8.45 -16.48 -16.56
C ALA A 263 9.40 -16.89 -17.69
N GLY A 264 10.33 -16.01 -18.07
CA GLY A 264 11.26 -16.26 -19.16
C GLY A 264 12.39 -17.22 -18.77
N SER A 265 13.13 -16.92 -17.71
CA SER A 265 14.37 -17.63 -17.35
C SER A 265 14.13 -19.00 -16.72
N SER A 266 13.06 -19.15 -15.94
CA SER A 266 12.83 -20.37 -15.15
C SER A 266 11.74 -21.25 -15.75
N LEU A 267 10.75 -20.66 -16.43
CA LEU A 267 9.60 -21.39 -16.98
C LEU A 267 9.59 -21.45 -18.52
N GLY A 268 10.51 -20.76 -19.20
CA GLY A 268 10.58 -20.74 -20.67
C GLY A 268 9.35 -20.14 -21.35
N ILE A 269 8.58 -19.30 -20.64
CA ILE A 269 7.38 -18.65 -21.19
C ILE A 269 7.83 -17.54 -22.13
N GLU A 270 7.31 -17.56 -23.36
CA GLU A 270 7.61 -16.56 -24.38
C GLU A 270 7.24 -15.14 -23.93
N ALA A 271 8.19 -14.21 -24.07
CA ALA A 271 8.01 -12.81 -23.72
C ALA A 271 6.87 -12.15 -24.53
N GLY A 272 6.04 -11.35 -23.88
CA GLY A 272 4.89 -10.68 -24.50
C GLY A 272 3.67 -11.58 -24.72
N SER A 273 3.81 -12.90 -24.54
CA SER A 273 2.74 -13.87 -24.72
C SER A 273 1.58 -13.66 -23.72
N ARG A 274 0.43 -14.28 -24.02
CA ARG A 274 -0.72 -14.28 -23.10
C ARG A 274 -0.38 -15.01 -21.79
N SER A 275 0.37 -16.10 -21.88
CA SER A 275 0.81 -16.89 -20.74
C SER A 275 1.73 -16.09 -19.82
N GLU A 276 2.65 -15.29 -20.38
CA GLU A 276 3.49 -14.39 -19.57
C GLU A 276 2.65 -13.38 -18.82
N LYS A 277 1.71 -12.70 -19.50
CA LYS A 277 0.83 -11.70 -18.87
C LYS A 277 -0.01 -12.30 -17.75
N MET A 278 -0.50 -13.53 -17.91
CA MET A 278 -1.25 -14.25 -16.88
C MET A 278 -0.35 -14.63 -15.70
N PHE A 279 0.83 -15.18 -15.97
CA PHE A 279 1.79 -15.55 -14.93
C PHE A 279 2.27 -14.34 -14.14
N VAL A 280 2.61 -13.23 -14.81
CA VAL A 280 3.03 -11.99 -14.15
C VAL A 280 1.93 -11.43 -13.26
N ALA A 281 0.66 -11.47 -13.72
CA ALA A 281 -0.46 -11.06 -12.88
C ALA A 281 -0.61 -11.96 -11.65
N PHE A 282 -0.57 -13.29 -11.84
CA PHE A 282 -0.57 -14.26 -10.73
C PHE A 282 0.55 -13.97 -9.73
N TRP A 283 1.77 -13.81 -10.22
CA TRP A 283 2.96 -13.54 -9.42
C TRP A 283 2.81 -12.27 -8.58
N VAL A 284 2.35 -11.18 -9.19
CA VAL A 284 2.15 -9.90 -8.47
C VAL A 284 1.14 -10.06 -7.34
N PHE A 285 0.00 -10.71 -7.57
CA PHE A 285 -0.98 -10.95 -6.50
C PHE A 285 -0.43 -11.89 -5.42
N ALA A 286 0.35 -12.91 -5.79
CA ALA A 286 0.91 -13.88 -4.84
C ALA A 286 1.96 -13.23 -3.93
N ILE A 287 2.90 -12.50 -4.51
CA ILE A 287 3.91 -11.76 -3.75
C ILE A 287 3.27 -10.67 -2.90
N SER A 288 2.25 -9.98 -3.41
CA SER A 288 1.48 -9.02 -2.59
C SER A 288 0.84 -9.72 -1.39
N GLY A 289 0.25 -10.90 -1.56
CA GLY A 289 -0.40 -11.65 -0.47
C GLY A 289 0.62 -12.08 0.59
N ALA A 290 1.77 -12.60 0.14
CA ALA A 290 2.88 -12.96 1.03
C ALA A 290 3.44 -11.73 1.78
N THR A 291 3.51 -10.58 1.12
CA THR A 291 3.94 -9.31 1.75
C THR A 291 2.97 -8.91 2.86
N HIS A 292 1.65 -8.98 2.61
CA HIS A 292 0.64 -8.67 3.62
C HIS A 292 0.72 -9.63 4.83
N ILE A 293 0.88 -10.94 4.60
CA ILE A 293 1.10 -11.93 5.67
C ILE A 293 2.33 -11.57 6.50
N ALA A 294 3.46 -11.31 5.84
CA ALA A 294 4.72 -11.00 6.52
C ALA A 294 4.61 -9.72 7.35
N VAL A 295 3.98 -8.66 6.82
CA VAL A 295 3.75 -7.42 7.56
C VAL A 295 2.86 -7.67 8.76
N ASN A 296 1.70 -8.31 8.58
CA ASN A 296 0.77 -8.58 9.67
C ASN A 296 1.40 -9.46 10.76
N TRP A 297 2.25 -10.41 10.37
CA TRP A 297 3.04 -11.23 11.31
C TRP A 297 3.97 -10.38 12.17
N VAL A 298 4.80 -9.53 11.54
CA VAL A 298 5.84 -8.79 12.27
C VAL A 298 5.27 -7.63 13.08
N THR A 299 4.19 -7.00 12.61
CA THR A 299 3.51 -5.94 13.37
C THR A 299 2.63 -6.50 14.48
N LYS A 300 2.58 -7.83 14.64
CA LYS A 300 1.67 -8.53 15.56
C LYS A 300 0.25 -8.00 15.39
N ALA A 301 -0.22 -7.99 14.14
CA ALA A 301 -1.59 -7.58 13.84
C ALA A 301 -2.55 -8.27 14.81
N THR A 302 -3.62 -7.57 15.17
CA THR A 302 -4.54 -8.02 16.22
C THR A 302 -5.15 -9.40 15.93
N ALA A 303 -5.25 -9.78 14.64
CA ALA A 303 -5.79 -11.06 14.22
C ALA A 303 -4.89 -12.26 14.61
N PRO A 304 -5.48 -13.42 14.93
CA PRO A 304 -4.73 -14.66 15.12
C PRO A 304 -3.90 -15.07 13.89
N VAL A 305 -2.80 -15.80 14.12
CA VAL A 305 -1.86 -16.24 13.06
C VAL A 305 -2.57 -17.06 11.99
N GLU A 306 -3.51 -17.91 12.40
CA GLU A 306 -4.31 -18.76 11.51
C GLU A 306 -5.16 -17.95 10.52
N ASP A 307 -5.53 -16.72 10.86
CA ASP A 307 -6.35 -15.85 10.02
C ASP A 307 -5.48 -15.08 8.98
N LEU A 308 -4.15 -15.05 9.12
CA LEU A 308 -3.24 -14.34 8.19
C LEU A 308 -3.29 -14.90 6.78
N ILE A 309 -3.52 -16.20 6.61
CA ILE A 309 -3.66 -16.82 5.28
C ILE A 309 -4.80 -16.19 4.46
N GLY A 310 -5.76 -15.53 5.14
CA GLY A 310 -6.83 -14.76 4.52
C GLY A 310 -6.33 -13.67 3.58
N ASP A 311 -5.19 -13.03 3.85
CA ASP A 311 -4.57 -12.03 2.97
C ASP A 311 -4.21 -12.65 1.60
N MET A 312 -3.59 -13.84 1.61
CA MET A 312 -3.24 -14.57 0.40
C MET A 312 -4.50 -14.99 -0.35
N VAL A 313 -5.49 -15.54 0.36
CA VAL A 313 -6.75 -15.98 -0.25
C VAL A 313 -7.47 -14.81 -0.91
N PHE A 314 -7.58 -13.66 -0.24
CA PHE A 314 -8.20 -12.46 -0.80
C PHE A 314 -7.51 -12.00 -2.08
N LEU A 315 -6.17 -11.92 -2.11
CA LEU A 315 -5.46 -11.49 -3.31
C LEU A 315 -5.48 -12.52 -4.44
N MET A 316 -5.43 -13.81 -4.13
CA MET A 316 -5.63 -14.87 -5.13
C MET A 316 -7.03 -14.84 -5.72
N LEU A 317 -8.07 -14.63 -4.92
CA LEU A 317 -9.43 -14.46 -5.41
C LEU A 317 -9.53 -13.28 -6.37
N ASN A 318 -8.85 -12.16 -6.09
CA ASN A 318 -8.81 -11.01 -7.01
C ASN A 318 -8.14 -11.34 -8.34
N PHE A 319 -7.04 -12.12 -8.34
CA PHE A 319 -6.43 -12.64 -9.56
C PHE A 319 -7.41 -13.51 -10.37
N PHE A 320 -8.01 -14.52 -9.74
CA PHE A 320 -8.94 -15.43 -10.40
C PHE A 320 -10.22 -14.71 -10.87
N GLY A 321 -10.74 -13.77 -10.08
CA GLY A 321 -11.87 -12.93 -10.46
C GLY A 321 -11.55 -12.11 -11.70
N GLY A 322 -10.37 -11.48 -11.77
CA GLY A 322 -9.91 -10.77 -12.96
C GLY A 322 -9.70 -11.68 -14.17
N LEU A 323 -9.25 -12.92 -13.96
CA LEU A 323 -9.13 -13.91 -15.02
C LEU A 323 -10.51 -14.32 -15.57
N ILE A 324 -11.48 -14.57 -14.70
CA ILE A 324 -12.87 -14.84 -15.06
C ILE A 324 -13.46 -13.67 -15.86
N GLU A 325 -13.23 -12.42 -15.44
CA GLU A 325 -13.65 -11.24 -16.21
C GLU A 325 -13.11 -11.24 -17.65
N VAL A 326 -11.82 -11.56 -17.83
CA VAL A 326 -11.18 -11.61 -19.15
C VAL A 326 -11.81 -12.71 -20.01
N CYS A 327 -12.04 -13.88 -19.43
CA CYS A 327 -12.68 -15.00 -20.13
C CYS A 327 -14.14 -14.66 -20.52
N LEU A 328 -14.95 -14.16 -19.58
CA LEU A 328 -16.33 -13.75 -19.83
C LEU A 328 -16.42 -12.63 -20.86
N THR A 329 -15.52 -11.64 -20.78
CA THR A 329 -15.51 -10.54 -21.76
C THR A 329 -15.24 -11.08 -23.16
N ARG A 330 -14.31 -12.03 -23.30
CA ARG A 330 -14.04 -12.67 -24.60
C ARG A 330 -15.21 -13.50 -25.10
N LEU A 331 -15.88 -14.26 -24.22
CA LEU A 331 -17.01 -15.11 -24.61
C LEU A 331 -18.25 -14.29 -25.01
N LEU A 332 -18.54 -13.22 -24.26
CA LEU A 332 -19.76 -12.42 -24.42
C LEU A 332 -19.60 -11.29 -25.44
N PHE A 333 -18.45 -10.61 -25.48
CA PHE A 333 -18.27 -9.40 -26.29
C PHE A 333 -17.59 -9.62 -27.65
N THR A 334 -17.09 -10.83 -27.97
CA THR A 334 -16.63 -11.15 -29.34
C THR A 334 -17.76 -11.11 -30.37
N LYS A 335 -19.03 -11.30 -29.95
CA LYS A 335 -20.20 -11.22 -30.86
C LYS A 335 -20.94 -9.87 -30.83
N MET A 336 -20.86 -9.11 -29.73
CA MET A 336 -21.64 -7.88 -29.54
C MET A 336 -20.92 -6.61 -30.03
N GLN A 337 -19.58 -6.61 -30.05
CA GLN A 337 -18.79 -5.43 -30.40
C GLN A 337 -18.82 -5.10 -31.90
N GLN A 338 -19.14 -6.09 -32.75
CA GLN A 338 -19.24 -5.89 -34.20
C GLN A 338 -20.54 -5.18 -34.65
N ARG A 339 -21.53 -4.97 -33.76
CA ARG A 339 -22.86 -4.47 -34.15
C ARG A 339 -23.36 -3.18 -33.48
N ARG A 340 -22.71 -2.64 -32.43
CA ARG A 340 -23.30 -1.51 -31.68
C ARG A 340 -22.34 -0.61 -30.89
N GLU A 341 -21.20 -0.21 -31.48
CA GLU A 341 -20.19 0.60 -30.79
C GLU A 341 -20.44 2.12 -30.71
N SER A 342 -21.51 2.69 -31.26
CA SER A 342 -21.63 4.18 -31.29
C SER A 342 -22.54 4.82 -30.23
N SER A 343 -23.22 4.05 -29.36
CA SER A 343 -24.15 4.65 -28.38
C SER A 343 -23.49 4.94 -27.04
N ARG A 344 -23.42 6.21 -26.66
CA ARG A 344 -22.95 6.69 -25.34
C ARG A 344 -23.69 5.99 -24.19
N SER A 345 -24.99 5.73 -24.33
CA SER A 345 -25.81 5.07 -23.32
C SER A 345 -25.39 3.63 -23.06
N PHE A 346 -25.00 2.90 -24.11
CA PHE A 346 -24.48 1.53 -23.96
C PHE A 346 -23.16 1.51 -23.18
N GLY A 347 -22.26 2.45 -23.47
CA GLY A 347 -21.00 2.60 -22.73
C GLY A 347 -21.20 2.92 -21.25
N LEU A 348 -22.21 3.72 -20.91
CA LEU A 348 -22.58 4.00 -19.51
C LEU A 348 -23.17 2.77 -18.82
N LEU A 349 -24.05 2.02 -19.50
CA LEU A 349 -24.60 0.77 -18.98
C LEU A 349 -23.52 -0.27 -18.67
N VAL A 350 -22.59 -0.49 -19.61
CA VAL A 350 -21.47 -1.42 -19.42
C VAL A 350 -20.60 -1.01 -18.23
N LYS A 351 -20.33 0.30 -18.06
CA LYS A 351 -19.62 0.79 -16.88
C LYS A 351 -20.42 0.56 -15.60
N GLY A 352 -21.72 0.81 -15.60
CA GLY A 352 -22.60 0.57 -14.45
C GLY A 352 -22.61 -0.90 -14.02
N LEU A 353 -22.79 -1.82 -14.97
CA LEU A 353 -22.70 -3.26 -14.73
C LEU A 353 -21.32 -3.68 -14.20
N GLY A 354 -20.27 -3.06 -14.71
CA GLY A 354 -18.90 -3.28 -14.24
C GLY A 354 -18.67 -2.84 -12.78
N PHE A 355 -19.17 -1.66 -12.40
CA PHE A 355 -19.12 -1.21 -10.99
C PHE A 355 -19.93 -2.13 -10.08
N PHE A 356 -21.13 -2.52 -10.52
CA PHE A 356 -21.96 -3.46 -9.77
C PHE A 356 -21.25 -4.80 -9.56
N TRP A 357 -20.61 -5.34 -10.60
CA TRP A 357 -19.81 -6.56 -10.52
C TRP A 357 -18.66 -6.44 -9.50
N VAL A 358 -17.87 -5.36 -9.56
CA VAL A 358 -16.77 -5.14 -8.59
C VAL A 358 -17.30 -5.05 -7.15
N PHE A 359 -18.44 -4.38 -6.96
CA PHE A 359 -19.11 -4.32 -5.66
C PHE A 359 -19.55 -5.70 -5.18
N VAL A 360 -20.26 -6.47 -6.02
CA VAL A 360 -20.72 -7.83 -5.69
C VAL A 360 -19.54 -8.75 -5.37
N PHE A 361 -18.44 -8.64 -6.12
CA PHE A 361 -17.22 -9.37 -5.84
C PHE A 361 -16.69 -9.07 -4.43
N PHE A 362 -16.50 -7.78 -4.09
CA PHE A 362 -16.01 -7.40 -2.75
C PHE A 362 -17.01 -7.71 -1.63
N TYR A 363 -18.32 -7.64 -1.89
CA TYR A 363 -19.35 -8.06 -0.94
C TYR A 363 -19.16 -9.51 -0.47
N PHE A 364 -18.73 -10.41 -1.36
CA PHE A 364 -18.46 -11.81 -1.02
C PHE A 364 -17.04 -12.05 -0.49
N THR A 365 -16.02 -11.37 -1.04
CA THR A 365 -14.62 -11.71 -0.73
C THR A 365 -14.03 -10.94 0.44
N VAL A 366 -14.49 -9.72 0.72
CA VAL A 366 -13.92 -8.87 1.78
C VAL A 366 -14.26 -9.36 3.19
N PRO A 367 -15.52 -9.69 3.52
CA PRO A 367 -15.88 -10.02 4.90
C PRO A 367 -15.09 -11.20 5.50
N PRO A 368 -14.92 -12.35 4.82
CA PRO A 368 -14.14 -13.46 5.36
C PRO A 368 -12.69 -13.10 5.67
N TRP A 369 -12.10 -12.22 4.87
CA TRP A 369 -10.73 -11.74 5.04
C TRP A 369 -10.62 -10.66 6.13
N GLN A 370 -11.51 -9.66 6.14
CA GLN A 370 -11.39 -8.48 6.97
C GLN A 370 -11.96 -8.66 8.39
N TYR A 371 -13.04 -9.44 8.54
CA TYR A 371 -13.73 -9.60 9.83
C TYR A 371 -12.86 -10.18 10.95
N PRO A 372 -11.92 -11.11 10.71
CA PRO A 372 -10.93 -11.50 11.71
C PRO A 372 -10.19 -10.33 12.38
N TYR A 373 -9.70 -9.38 11.57
CA TYR A 373 -8.98 -8.20 12.04
C TYR A 373 -9.90 -7.26 12.82
N LEU A 374 -11.09 -6.99 12.29
CA LEU A 374 -12.09 -6.14 12.96
C LEU A 374 -12.54 -6.75 14.29
N TYR A 375 -12.73 -8.07 14.34
CA TYR A 375 -13.10 -8.78 15.56
C TYR A 375 -12.02 -8.66 16.64
N ALA A 376 -10.76 -8.84 16.24
CA ALA A 376 -9.65 -8.81 17.18
C ALA A 376 -9.33 -7.39 17.66
N ASP A 377 -9.35 -6.40 16.76
CA ASP A 377 -9.23 -4.99 17.12
C ASP A 377 -10.37 -4.53 18.06
N ALA A 378 -11.60 -4.96 17.80
CA ALA A 378 -12.73 -4.65 18.67
C ALA A 378 -12.63 -5.32 20.06
N LYS A 379 -11.88 -6.43 20.19
CA LYS A 379 -11.65 -7.13 21.47
C LYS A 379 -10.47 -6.56 22.27
N SER A 380 -9.41 -6.12 21.59
CA SER A 380 -8.24 -5.54 22.25
C SER A 380 -8.55 -4.18 22.88
N ARG A 381 -9.47 -3.41 22.27
CA ARG A 381 -10.04 -2.18 22.82
C ARG A 381 -11.06 -2.49 23.94
N ARG A 382 -10.59 -2.73 25.17
CA ARG A 382 -11.43 -3.05 26.37
C ARG A 382 -12.30 -1.88 26.91
N SER A 383 -12.49 -0.81 26.16
CA SER A 383 -13.56 0.18 26.37
C SER A 383 -14.02 0.65 24.99
N GLY A 384 -15.35 0.86 24.84
CA GLY A 384 -16.05 0.90 23.55
C GLY A 384 -15.40 1.80 22.50
N PHE A 385 -15.54 1.42 21.23
CA PHE A 385 -15.04 2.05 19.99
C PHE A 385 -14.63 3.54 20.12
N THR A 386 -13.53 3.82 20.83
CA THR A 386 -12.96 5.16 20.95
C THR A 386 -11.86 5.28 19.92
N ILE A 387 -12.06 6.26 19.04
CA ILE A 387 -11.10 6.77 18.07
C ILE A 387 -9.79 7.08 18.80
N ASN A 388 -8.66 6.76 18.16
CA ASN A 388 -7.26 6.98 18.59
C ASN A 388 -7.00 8.34 19.26
N VAL A 389 -7.38 8.47 20.53
CA VAL A 389 -6.95 9.50 21.45
C VAL A 389 -6.91 8.81 22.81
N ASP A 390 -5.72 8.44 23.26
CA ASP A 390 -5.50 8.13 24.68
C ASP A 390 -5.75 9.42 25.46
N ILE A 391 -6.97 9.61 25.93
CA ILE A 391 -7.23 10.56 27.01
C ILE A 391 -6.78 9.84 28.28
N PRO A 392 -5.76 10.35 29.00
CA PRO A 392 -5.30 9.70 30.22
C PRO A 392 -6.48 9.58 31.18
N ALA A 393 -6.84 8.35 31.55
CA ALA A 393 -7.80 8.13 32.62
C ALA A 393 -7.24 8.84 33.86
N ARG A 394 -7.94 9.89 34.32
CA ARG A 394 -7.68 10.48 35.64
C ARG A 394 -7.72 9.33 36.64
N SER A 395 -6.60 9.12 37.31
CA SER A 395 -6.50 8.21 38.43
C SER A 395 -7.64 8.51 39.40
N ALA A 396 -8.51 7.51 39.60
CA ALA A 396 -9.41 7.51 40.72
C ALA A 396 -8.56 7.47 41.99
N ARG A 397 -8.27 8.64 42.56
CA ARG A 397 -7.84 8.77 43.95
C ARG A 397 -9.06 8.50 44.83
N ALA A 398 -8.87 7.53 45.72
CA ALA A 398 -9.36 7.46 47.09
C ALA A 398 -10.82 7.85 47.36
N ALA A 399 -11.62 6.84 47.73
CA ALA A 399 -12.36 6.83 48.99
C ALA A 399 -12.33 5.39 49.54
#